data_AF-A0A369UPA9-F1
#
_entry.id   AF-A0A369UPA9-F1
#
_cell.length_a   1.000
_cell.length_b   1.000
_cell.length_c   1.000
_cell.angle_alpha   90.00
_cell.angle_beta   90.00
_cell.angle_gamma   90.00
#
_symmetry.space_group_name_H-M   'P 1'
#
loop_
_entity.id
_entity.type
_entity.pdbx_description
1 polymer ?
#
loop_
_entity_poly.entity_id
_entity_poly.type
_entity_poly.pdbx_seq_one_letter_code
_entity_poly.pdbx_strand_id
1 'polypeptide(L)'
;MAGKFSRSWGLVKASAGVLRSDKSLLAFPLLSGLCSLLVAASFLIPVGVLVIGAERAGTRYQHGLPPLAYAALFAFYLVQYFVIIFFNAALAGAALQRLRGEPTSFAEGFAVAKSRAGSILGYALISATVGLFLRALQERFGLIGRLVIGFLGLAWTVATFLVVPVLASQDVGPVDAVKRSVELLKRTWGENLIGSAGIGVVFGLLGFFALLISAGLVAGAMAMQSALAIVVAVAVVVVGLTFLSLIQASLHGIYAAALYRYAEEGQVGGGFDQALLEQAFKPKK
;
A
#
# COMPACT_ATOMS: atom_id res chain seq x y z
N MET A 1 21.07 -10.78 -16.46
CA MET A 1 20.46 -10.24 -15.21
C MET A 1 20.45 -8.70 -15.17
N ALA A 2 21.49 -8.01 -15.65
CA ALA A 2 21.56 -6.54 -15.73
C ALA A 2 20.37 -5.86 -16.46
N GLY A 3 19.83 -6.50 -17.50
CA GLY A 3 18.69 -5.97 -18.24
C GLY A 3 17.38 -5.90 -17.43
N LYS A 4 17.16 -6.70 -16.38
CA LYS A 4 15.92 -6.59 -15.56
C LYS A 4 15.96 -5.37 -14.63
N PHE A 5 17.11 -5.07 -14.04
CA PHE A 5 17.32 -3.91 -13.18
C PHE A 5 17.29 -2.59 -13.97
N SER A 6 17.91 -2.53 -15.14
CA SER A 6 17.86 -1.36 -16.04
C SER A 6 16.41 -1.03 -16.47
N ARG A 7 15.56 -2.04 -16.64
CA ARG A 7 14.15 -1.88 -17.04
C ARG A 7 13.28 -1.37 -15.91
N SER A 8 13.37 -1.97 -14.72
CA SER A 8 12.71 -1.41 -13.53
C SER A 8 13.18 0.01 -13.26
N TRP A 9 14.47 0.31 -13.50
CA TRP A 9 15.02 1.66 -13.36
C TRP A 9 14.48 2.66 -14.39
N GLY A 10 14.30 2.24 -15.65
CA GLY A 10 13.66 3.04 -16.70
C GLY A 10 12.19 3.35 -16.36
N LEU A 11 11.46 2.35 -15.87
CA LEU A 11 10.06 2.50 -15.43
C LEU A 11 9.94 3.41 -14.20
N VAL A 12 10.85 3.29 -13.24
CA VAL A 12 10.94 4.18 -12.07
C VAL A 12 11.31 5.60 -12.50
N LYS A 13 12.22 5.78 -13.47
CA LYS A 13 12.54 7.11 -14.04
C LYS A 13 11.37 7.73 -14.79
N ALA A 14 10.60 6.95 -15.55
CA ALA A 14 9.40 7.45 -16.23
C ALA A 14 8.31 7.85 -15.22
N SER A 15 8.08 7.01 -14.21
CA SER A 15 7.17 7.29 -13.09
C SER A 15 7.61 8.54 -12.32
N ALA A 16 8.92 8.66 -12.04
CA ALA A 16 9.51 9.84 -11.41
C ALA A 16 9.50 11.08 -12.33
N GLY A 17 9.50 10.89 -13.65
CA GLY A 17 9.39 11.94 -14.66
C GLY A 17 8.00 12.55 -14.68
N VAL A 18 6.96 11.74 -14.65
CA VAL A 18 5.55 12.17 -14.48
C VAL A 18 5.36 12.89 -13.14
N LEU A 19 5.94 12.34 -12.07
CA LEU A 19 5.89 12.94 -10.73
C LEU A 19 6.66 14.28 -10.62
N ARG A 20 7.76 14.43 -11.38
CA ARG A 20 8.55 15.66 -11.46
C ARG A 20 7.92 16.74 -12.31
N SER A 21 7.20 16.35 -13.37
CA SER A 21 6.54 17.29 -14.28
C SER A 21 5.22 17.81 -13.71
N ASP A 22 4.64 17.14 -12.70
CA ASP A 22 3.50 17.67 -11.97
C ASP A 22 3.58 17.43 -10.45
N LYS A 23 4.14 18.41 -9.74
CA LYS A 23 4.24 18.40 -8.26
C LYS A 23 2.87 18.29 -7.57
N SER A 24 1.77 18.59 -8.28
CA SER A 24 0.41 18.43 -7.74
C SER A 24 0.06 16.97 -7.46
N LEU A 25 0.66 16.00 -8.16
CA LEU A 25 0.41 14.57 -7.94
C LEU A 25 1.05 14.03 -6.65
N LEU A 26 2.12 14.68 -6.16
CA LEU A 26 2.71 14.38 -4.86
C LEU A 26 1.81 14.77 -3.68
N ALA A 27 0.80 15.61 -3.90
CA ALA A 27 -0.15 15.97 -2.85
C ALA A 27 -0.97 14.76 -2.38
N PHE A 28 -1.31 13.81 -3.25
CA PHE A 28 -2.10 12.63 -2.84
C PHE A 28 -1.35 11.72 -1.85
N PRO A 29 -0.11 11.27 -2.13
CA PRO A 29 0.66 10.49 -1.15
C PRO A 29 0.95 11.27 0.14
N LEU A 30 1.28 12.57 0.04
CA LEU A 30 1.57 13.39 1.22
C LEU A 30 0.34 13.54 2.13
N LEU A 31 -0.82 13.85 1.56
CA LEU A 31 -2.08 13.92 2.31
C LEU A 31 -2.50 12.56 2.85
N SER A 32 -2.31 11.48 2.09
CA SER A 32 -2.52 10.11 2.57
C SER A 32 -1.68 9.82 3.81
N GLY A 33 -0.38 10.16 3.77
CA GLY A 33 0.54 10.02 4.90
C GLY A 33 0.11 10.86 6.10
N LEU A 34 -0.26 12.12 5.89
CA LEU A 34 -0.71 13.00 6.97
C LEU A 34 -2.01 12.50 7.61
N CYS A 35 -3.03 12.15 6.82
CA CYS A 35 -4.28 11.58 7.31
C CYS A 35 -4.03 10.24 8.03
N SER A 36 -3.15 9.40 7.50
CA SER A 36 -2.74 8.14 8.12
C SER A 36 -2.07 8.36 9.49
N LEU A 37 -1.24 9.39 9.62
CA LEU A 37 -0.61 9.76 10.89
C LEU A 37 -1.63 10.32 11.89
N LEU A 38 -2.59 11.12 11.42
CA LEU A 38 -3.66 11.65 12.27
C LEU A 38 -4.57 10.53 12.79
N VAL A 39 -4.91 9.55 11.95
CA VAL A 39 -5.65 8.35 12.36
C VAL A 39 -4.82 7.51 13.34
N ALA A 40 -3.54 7.29 13.07
CA ALA A 40 -2.67 6.61 14.02
C ALA A 40 -2.60 7.34 15.37
N ALA A 41 -2.43 8.66 15.37
CA ALA A 41 -2.39 9.46 16.59
C ALA A 41 -3.71 9.39 17.37
N SER A 42 -4.86 9.49 16.70
CA SER A 42 -6.17 9.50 17.36
C SER A 42 -6.52 8.18 18.04
N PHE A 43 -6.02 7.05 17.54
CA PHE A 43 -6.23 5.74 18.15
C PHE A 43 -5.11 5.34 19.12
N LEU A 44 -3.84 5.61 18.78
CA LEU A 44 -2.70 5.14 19.58
C LEU A 44 -2.42 6.01 20.81
N ILE A 45 -2.65 7.34 20.76
CA ILE A 45 -2.40 8.22 21.91
C ILE A 45 -3.32 7.85 23.08
N PRO A 46 -4.65 7.71 22.93
CA PRO A 46 -5.51 7.31 24.03
C PRO A 46 -5.14 5.95 24.61
N VAL A 47 -4.82 4.97 23.76
CA VAL A 47 -4.37 3.64 24.19
C VAL A 47 -3.07 3.73 24.97
N GLY A 48 -2.08 4.49 24.49
CA GLY A 48 -0.81 4.70 25.18
C GLY A 48 -0.99 5.37 26.54
N VAL A 49 -1.84 6.40 26.64
CA VAL A 49 -2.18 7.06 27.90
C VAL A 49 -2.82 6.10 28.90
N LEU A 50 -3.78 5.27 28.44
CA LEU A 50 -4.44 4.26 29.27
C LEU A 50 -3.49 3.18 29.76
N VAL A 51 -2.59 2.69 28.89
CA VAL A 51 -1.59 1.68 29.25
C VAL A 51 -0.60 2.23 30.28
N ILE A 52 -0.03 3.42 30.05
CA ILE A 52 0.91 4.06 30.97
C ILE A 52 0.23 4.37 32.31
N GLY A 53 -1.03 4.84 32.29
CA GLY A 53 -1.82 5.09 33.49
C GLY A 53 -2.06 3.82 34.31
N ALA A 54 -2.42 2.71 33.64
CA ALA A 54 -2.64 1.42 34.28
C ALA A 54 -1.36 0.80 34.88
N GLU A 55 -0.22 0.95 34.20
CA GLU A 55 1.08 0.51 34.76
C GLU A 55 1.44 1.29 36.02
N ARG A 56 1.26 2.62 36.01
CA ARG A 56 1.50 3.49 37.19
C ARG A 56 0.56 3.19 38.35
N ALA A 57 -0.66 2.75 38.05
CA ALA A 57 -1.64 2.33 39.05
C ALA A 57 -1.41 0.91 39.60
N GLY A 58 -0.38 0.19 39.13
CA GLY A 58 -0.09 -1.18 39.57
C GLY A 58 -1.07 -2.24 39.02
N THR A 59 -2.00 -1.86 38.15
CA THR A 59 -2.93 -2.78 37.49
C THR A 59 -2.22 -3.53 36.37
N ARG A 60 -1.88 -4.80 36.59
CA ARG A 60 -1.49 -5.71 35.49
C ARG A 60 -2.75 -6.18 34.77
N TYR A 61 -2.81 -5.94 33.46
CA TYR A 61 -3.77 -6.60 32.57
C TYR A 61 -3.46 -8.12 32.52
N GLN A 62 -3.94 -8.88 33.51
CA GLN A 62 -3.75 -10.34 33.58
C GLN A 62 -4.72 -11.10 32.67
N HIS A 63 -5.77 -10.44 32.18
CA HIS A 63 -6.70 -10.99 31.20
C HIS A 63 -6.42 -10.28 29.86
N GLY A 64 -6.51 -11.03 28.74
CA GLY A 64 -6.26 -10.50 27.40
C GLY A 64 -7.07 -9.24 27.06
N LEU A 65 -6.81 -8.66 25.88
CA LEU A 65 -7.44 -7.40 25.47
C LEU A 65 -8.98 -7.48 25.63
N PRO A 66 -9.63 -6.47 26.25
CA PRO A 66 -11.07 -6.47 26.38
C PRO A 66 -11.74 -6.43 24.98
N PRO A 67 -12.98 -6.92 24.82
CA PRO A 67 -13.68 -6.91 23.53
C PRO A 67 -13.72 -5.52 22.87
N LEU A 68 -13.85 -4.46 23.68
CA LEU A 68 -13.80 -3.07 23.23
C LEU A 68 -12.45 -2.71 22.60
N ALA A 69 -11.33 -3.23 23.12
CA ALA A 69 -10.01 -3.00 22.53
C ALA A 69 -9.86 -3.71 21.18
N TYR A 70 -10.41 -4.92 21.02
CA TYR A 70 -10.45 -5.58 19.71
C TYR A 70 -11.31 -4.80 18.70
N ALA A 71 -12.46 -4.27 19.12
CA ALA A 71 -13.29 -3.42 18.28
C ALA A 71 -12.56 -2.12 17.88
N ALA A 72 -11.85 -1.49 18.82
CA ALA A 72 -11.06 -0.29 18.55
C ALA A 72 -9.89 -0.58 17.59
N LEU A 73 -9.19 -1.72 17.75
CA LEU A 73 -8.15 -2.15 16.82
C LEU A 73 -8.72 -2.42 15.43
N PHE A 74 -9.87 -3.09 15.34
CA PHE A 74 -10.53 -3.32 14.06
C PHE A 74 -10.93 -2.01 13.39
N ALA A 75 -11.52 -1.07 14.14
CA ALA A 75 -11.87 0.26 13.64
C ALA A 75 -10.65 1.04 13.16
N PHE A 76 -9.55 1.02 13.94
CA PHE A 76 -8.27 1.60 13.53
C PHE A 76 -7.80 1.01 12.19
N TYR A 77 -7.76 -0.31 12.07
CA TYR A 77 -7.37 -0.99 10.83
C TYR A 77 -8.27 -0.60 9.66
N LEU A 78 -9.59 -0.62 9.84
CA LEU A 78 -10.56 -0.29 8.80
C LEU A 78 -10.39 1.16 8.30
N VAL A 79 -10.30 2.12 9.22
CA VAL A 79 -10.13 3.54 8.89
C VAL A 79 -8.79 3.75 8.18
N GLN A 80 -7.73 3.10 8.64
CA GLN A 80 -6.42 3.17 8.00
C GLN A 80 -6.44 2.65 6.55
N TYR A 81 -7.05 1.49 6.33
CA TYR A 81 -7.20 0.92 4.99
C TYR A 81 -8.04 1.82 4.10
N PHE A 82 -9.15 2.36 4.62
CA PHE A 82 -10.00 3.29 3.89
C PHE A 82 -9.22 4.52 3.42
N VAL A 83 -8.50 5.19 4.32
CA VAL A 83 -7.69 6.38 4.00
C VAL A 83 -6.68 6.06 2.90
N ILE A 84 -5.89 4.99 3.07
CA ILE A 84 -4.85 4.61 2.11
C ILE A 84 -5.44 4.32 0.74
N ILE A 85 -6.49 3.49 0.68
CA ILE A 85 -7.14 3.10 -0.59
C ILE A 85 -7.80 4.31 -1.24
N PHE A 86 -8.41 5.21 -0.47
CA PHE A 86 -9.05 6.42 -0.96
C PHE A 86 -8.06 7.33 -1.71
N PHE A 87 -6.92 7.64 -1.10
CA PHE A 87 -5.91 8.47 -1.75
C PHE A 87 -5.21 7.75 -2.90
N ASN A 88 -5.04 6.42 -2.82
CA ASN A 88 -4.52 5.64 -3.93
C ASN A 88 -5.49 5.64 -5.12
N ALA A 89 -6.80 5.58 -4.88
CA ALA A 89 -7.82 5.70 -5.93
C ALA A 89 -7.83 7.10 -6.54
N ALA A 90 -7.67 8.15 -5.72
CA ALA A 90 -7.56 9.52 -6.20
C ALA A 90 -6.34 9.73 -7.11
N LEU A 91 -5.18 9.21 -6.69
CA LEU A 91 -3.95 9.22 -7.47
C LEU A 91 -4.10 8.42 -8.77
N ALA A 92 -4.69 7.22 -8.69
CA ALA A 92 -4.90 6.37 -9.87
C ALA A 92 -5.86 7.03 -10.87
N GLY A 93 -6.95 7.63 -10.41
CA GLY A 93 -7.89 8.38 -11.26
C GLY A 93 -7.21 9.55 -11.96
N ALA A 94 -6.46 10.38 -11.22
CA ALA A 94 -5.69 11.47 -11.80
C ALA A 94 -4.64 10.98 -12.81
N ALA A 95 -3.93 9.89 -12.49
CA ALA A 95 -2.95 9.30 -13.39
C ALA A 95 -3.60 8.80 -14.69
N LEU A 96 -4.76 8.13 -14.61
CA LEU A 96 -5.48 7.60 -15.76
C LEU A 96 -5.97 8.71 -16.70
N GLN A 97 -6.57 9.79 -16.16
CA GLN A 97 -6.99 10.95 -16.96
C GLN A 97 -5.81 11.60 -17.68
N ARG A 98 -4.70 11.83 -16.97
CA ARG A 98 -3.51 12.43 -17.57
C ARG A 98 -2.88 11.55 -18.63
N LEU A 99 -2.89 10.24 -18.42
CA LEU A 99 -2.45 9.26 -19.41
C LEU A 99 -3.32 9.28 -20.68
N ARG A 100 -4.58 9.69 -20.59
CA ARG A 100 -5.48 9.91 -21.74
C ARG A 100 -5.27 11.27 -22.43
N GLY A 101 -4.33 12.09 -21.93
CA GLY A 101 -4.08 13.44 -22.45
C GLY A 101 -5.10 14.47 -21.98
N GLU A 102 -5.95 14.13 -21.01
CA GLU A 102 -6.91 15.04 -20.41
C GLU A 102 -6.19 16.00 -19.44
N PRO A 103 -6.59 17.29 -19.36
CA PRO A 103 -6.13 18.17 -18.31
C PRO A 103 -6.60 17.59 -16.97
N THR A 104 -5.68 17.44 -16.02
CA THR A 104 -5.98 16.86 -14.71
C THR A 104 -5.46 17.76 -13.61
N SER A 105 -6.29 17.94 -12.60
CA SER A 105 -6.00 18.64 -11.35
C SER A 105 -6.12 17.71 -10.13
N PHE A 106 -5.54 18.15 -9.01
CA PHE A 106 -5.71 17.47 -7.72
C PHE A 106 -7.20 17.33 -7.32
N ALA A 107 -8.00 18.37 -7.58
CA ALA A 107 -9.41 18.41 -7.23
C ALA A 107 -10.23 17.36 -7.98
N GLU A 108 -9.93 17.13 -9.27
CA GLU A 108 -10.61 16.12 -10.08
C GLU A 108 -10.28 14.70 -9.61
N GLY A 109 -8.99 14.40 -9.34
CA GLY A 109 -8.61 13.10 -8.77
C GLY A 109 -9.28 12.84 -7.42
N PHE A 110 -9.34 13.86 -6.55
CA PHE A 110 -10.04 13.76 -5.28
C PHE A 110 -11.56 13.57 -5.46
N ALA A 111 -12.17 14.25 -6.43
CA ALA A 111 -13.58 14.10 -6.76
C ALA A 111 -13.92 12.68 -7.25
N VAL A 112 -13.05 12.07 -8.04
CA VAL A 112 -13.17 10.66 -8.47
C VAL A 112 -13.14 9.73 -7.26
N ALA A 113 -12.19 9.89 -6.34
CA ALA A 113 -12.18 9.06 -5.13
C ALA A 113 -13.42 9.30 -4.25
N LYS A 114 -13.89 10.54 -4.16
CA LYS A 114 -15.09 10.91 -3.38
C LYS A 114 -16.36 10.26 -3.94
N SER A 115 -16.56 10.26 -5.26
CA SER A 115 -17.71 9.59 -5.87
C SER A 115 -17.70 8.07 -5.68
N ARG A 116 -16.52 7.50 -5.40
CA ARG A 116 -16.29 6.06 -5.19
C ARG A 116 -16.12 5.69 -3.71
N ALA A 117 -16.34 6.61 -2.78
CA ALA A 117 -16.06 6.40 -1.35
C ALA A 117 -16.78 5.18 -0.76
N GLY A 118 -18.02 4.91 -1.18
CA GLY A 118 -18.78 3.72 -0.75
C GLY A 118 -18.12 2.40 -1.18
N SER A 119 -17.73 2.30 -2.45
CA SER A 119 -17.02 1.12 -2.97
C SER A 119 -15.63 0.98 -2.35
N ILE A 120 -14.92 2.09 -2.13
CA ILE A 120 -13.63 2.11 -1.45
C ILE A 120 -13.75 1.62 -0.01
N LEU A 121 -14.77 2.06 0.74
CA LEU A 121 -15.04 1.59 2.10
C LEU A 121 -15.37 0.11 2.13
N GLY A 122 -16.21 -0.36 1.21
CA GLY A 122 -16.52 -1.78 1.08
C GLY A 122 -15.28 -2.62 0.78
N TYR A 123 -14.40 -2.15 -0.09
CA TYR A 123 -13.15 -2.85 -0.40
C TYR A 123 -12.13 -2.78 0.75
N ALA A 124 -12.08 -1.67 1.49
CA ALA A 124 -11.29 -1.56 2.71
C ALA A 124 -11.73 -2.58 3.77
N LEU A 125 -13.05 -2.80 3.91
CA LEU A 125 -13.61 -3.81 4.81
C LEU A 125 -13.19 -5.23 4.39
N ILE A 126 -13.29 -5.55 3.10
CA ILE A 126 -12.83 -6.84 2.55
C ILE A 126 -11.33 -7.02 2.81
N SER A 127 -10.52 -6.00 2.53
CA SER A 127 -9.07 -6.06 2.69
C SER A 127 -8.65 -6.23 4.15
N ALA A 128 -9.28 -5.48 5.06
CA ALA A 128 -9.03 -5.58 6.49
C ALA A 128 -9.41 -6.96 7.05
N THR A 129 -10.57 -7.49 6.64
CA THR A 129 -11.02 -8.82 7.08
C THR A 129 -10.14 -9.94 6.53
N VAL A 130 -9.78 -9.92 5.24
CA VAL A 130 -8.87 -10.91 4.66
C VAL A 130 -7.49 -10.85 5.32
N GLY A 131 -6.94 -9.65 5.54
CA GLY A 131 -5.66 -9.48 6.22
C GLY A 131 -5.64 -10.05 7.64
N LEU A 132 -6.68 -9.74 8.43
CA LEU A 132 -6.83 -10.29 9.78
C LEU A 132 -7.06 -11.80 9.77
N PHE A 133 -7.86 -12.30 8.84
CA PHE A 133 -8.16 -13.72 8.70
C PHE A 133 -6.89 -14.52 8.37
N LEU A 134 -6.12 -14.09 7.37
CA LEU A 134 -4.85 -14.74 7.00
C LEU A 134 -3.87 -14.74 8.19
N ARG A 135 -3.78 -13.65 8.94
CA ARG A 135 -2.91 -13.55 10.13
C ARG A 135 -3.35 -14.49 11.25
N ALA A 136 -4.65 -14.50 11.57
CA ALA A 136 -5.21 -15.41 12.57
C ALA A 136 -5.01 -16.89 12.18
N LEU A 137 -5.05 -17.18 10.88
CA LEU A 137 -4.75 -18.50 10.35
C LEU A 137 -3.26 -18.82 10.55
N GLN A 138 -2.34 -17.91 10.21
CA GLN A 138 -0.89 -18.13 10.35
C GLN A 138 -0.45 -18.44 11.78
N GLU A 139 -1.13 -17.87 12.77
CA GLU A 139 -0.85 -18.08 14.20
C GLU A 139 -1.29 -19.48 14.69
N ARG A 140 -2.25 -20.11 14.00
CA ARG A 140 -2.82 -21.42 14.39
C ARG A 140 -2.12 -22.62 13.77
N PHE A 141 -1.30 -22.43 12.74
CA PHE A 141 -0.62 -23.54 12.05
C PHE A 141 0.89 -23.53 12.28
N GLY A 142 1.49 -24.74 12.25
CA GLY A 142 2.93 -24.93 12.24
C GLY A 142 3.60 -24.43 10.95
N LEU A 143 4.91 -24.66 10.81
CA LEU A 143 5.75 -24.20 9.69
C LEU A 143 5.12 -24.41 8.31
N ILE A 144 4.56 -25.59 8.05
CA ILE A 144 3.94 -25.96 6.76
C ILE A 144 2.69 -25.12 6.49
N GLY A 145 1.81 -24.94 7.48
CA GLY A 145 0.61 -24.11 7.29
C GLY A 145 0.96 -22.64 7.10
N ARG A 146 2.02 -22.14 7.74
CA ARG A 146 2.51 -20.78 7.52
C ARG A 146 2.97 -20.54 6.07
N LEU A 147 3.58 -21.54 5.44
CA LEU A 147 3.95 -21.50 4.02
C LEU A 147 2.71 -21.45 3.11
N VAL A 148 1.75 -22.35 3.33
CA VAL A 148 0.48 -22.38 2.55
C VAL A 148 -0.27 -21.05 2.66
N ILE A 149 -0.37 -20.50 3.87
CA ILE A 149 -1.06 -19.22 4.07
C ILE A 149 -0.27 -18.06 3.47
N GLY A 150 1.06 -18.14 3.45
CA GLY A 150 1.91 -17.23 2.68
C GLY A 150 1.55 -17.22 1.19
N PHE A 151 1.35 -18.40 0.58
CA PHE A 151 0.89 -18.50 -0.81
C PHE A 151 -0.52 -17.93 -1.01
N LEU A 152 -1.44 -18.14 -0.07
CA LEU A 152 -2.76 -17.51 -0.12
C LEU A 152 -2.67 -15.98 -0.05
N GLY A 153 -1.77 -15.44 0.78
CA GLY A 153 -1.48 -14.01 0.84
C GLY A 153 -0.88 -13.46 -0.46
N LEU A 154 0.01 -14.21 -1.11
CA LEU A 154 0.53 -13.87 -2.44
C LEU A 154 -0.58 -13.89 -3.50
N ALA A 155 -1.42 -14.93 -3.51
CA ALA A 155 -2.56 -15.04 -4.42
C ALA A 155 -3.54 -13.86 -4.23
N TRP A 156 -3.79 -13.46 -2.98
CA TRP A 156 -4.59 -12.28 -2.66
C TRP A 156 -3.95 -10.98 -3.19
N THR A 157 -2.65 -10.80 -2.96
CA THR A 157 -1.91 -9.62 -3.43
C THR A 157 -1.99 -9.51 -4.96
N VAL A 158 -1.81 -10.62 -5.65
CA VAL A 158 -1.99 -10.74 -7.09
C VAL A 158 -3.42 -10.39 -7.49
N ALA A 159 -4.42 -11.06 -6.94
CA ALA A 159 -5.83 -10.87 -7.29
C ALA A 159 -6.30 -9.42 -7.11
N THR A 160 -5.76 -8.72 -6.11
CA THR A 160 -6.14 -7.35 -5.78
C THR A 160 -5.32 -6.26 -6.46
N PHE A 161 -4.32 -6.64 -7.26
CA PHE A 161 -3.32 -5.71 -7.81
C PHE A 161 -3.94 -4.57 -8.64
N LEU A 162 -5.00 -4.85 -9.40
CA LEU A 162 -5.67 -3.86 -10.27
C LEU A 162 -6.96 -3.29 -9.65
N VAL A 163 -7.28 -3.60 -8.40
CA VAL A 163 -8.56 -3.17 -7.78
C VAL A 163 -8.63 -1.66 -7.65
N VAL A 164 -7.54 -1.00 -7.24
CA VAL A 164 -7.52 0.46 -7.08
C VAL A 164 -7.74 1.17 -8.43
N PRO A 165 -7.00 0.83 -9.51
CA PRO A 165 -7.31 1.35 -10.84
C PRO A 165 -8.76 1.10 -11.28
N VAL A 166 -9.29 -0.12 -11.06
CA VAL A 166 -10.67 -0.47 -11.41
C VAL A 166 -11.69 0.39 -10.65
N LEU A 167 -11.50 0.58 -9.35
CA LEU A 167 -12.39 1.43 -8.53
C LEU A 167 -12.32 2.91 -8.95
N ALA A 168 -11.16 3.36 -9.41
CA ALA A 168 -10.98 4.73 -9.86
C ALA A 168 -11.57 4.97 -11.26
N SER A 169 -11.51 3.98 -12.17
CA SER A 169 -11.98 4.10 -13.55
C SER A 169 -13.45 3.74 -13.74
N GLN A 170 -13.95 2.75 -12.99
CA GLN A 170 -15.27 2.15 -13.18
C GLN A 170 -16.16 2.37 -11.96
N ASP A 171 -17.45 2.57 -12.20
CA ASP A 171 -18.45 2.64 -11.14
C ASP A 171 -18.91 1.23 -10.75
N VAL A 172 -18.05 0.51 -10.04
CA VAL A 172 -18.33 -0.87 -9.63
C VAL A 172 -18.30 -1.03 -8.12
N GLY A 173 -19.08 -1.99 -7.64
CA GLY A 173 -19.07 -2.40 -6.24
C GLY A 173 -17.73 -3.04 -5.84
N PRO A 174 -17.45 -3.13 -4.53
CA PRO A 174 -16.16 -3.61 -4.02
C PRO A 174 -15.84 -5.05 -4.44
N VAL A 175 -16.85 -5.93 -4.45
CA VAL A 175 -16.69 -7.33 -4.85
C VAL A 175 -16.43 -7.44 -6.36
N ASP A 176 -17.16 -6.67 -7.16
CA ASP A 176 -17.01 -6.70 -8.61
C ASP A 176 -15.70 -6.07 -9.06
N ALA A 177 -15.18 -5.08 -8.31
CA ALA A 177 -13.83 -4.56 -8.53
C ALA A 177 -12.75 -5.65 -8.37
N VAL A 178 -12.86 -6.51 -7.35
CA VAL A 178 -11.95 -7.66 -7.17
C VAL A 178 -12.11 -8.67 -8.30
N LYS A 179 -13.34 -9.02 -8.68
CA LYS A 179 -13.58 -9.94 -9.81
C LYS A 179 -12.99 -9.40 -11.10
N ARG A 180 -13.17 -8.10 -11.37
CA ARG A 180 -12.67 -7.44 -12.57
C ARG A 180 -11.15 -7.36 -12.58
N SER A 181 -10.53 -7.09 -11.43
CA SER A 181 -9.08 -7.16 -11.26
C SER A 181 -8.54 -8.55 -11.62
N VAL A 182 -9.18 -9.62 -11.12
CA VAL A 182 -8.82 -11.01 -11.47
C VAL A 182 -9.05 -11.32 -12.95
N GLU A 183 -10.16 -10.86 -13.54
CA GLU A 183 -10.46 -11.05 -14.96
C GLU A 183 -9.41 -10.39 -15.86
N LEU A 184 -9.06 -9.12 -15.57
CA LEU A 184 -8.04 -8.38 -16.29
C LEU A 184 -6.68 -9.09 -16.17
N LEU A 185 -6.30 -9.52 -14.96
CA LEU A 185 -5.06 -10.28 -14.74
C LEU A 185 -5.03 -11.60 -15.51
N LYS A 186 -6.12 -12.38 -15.50
CA LYS A 186 -6.20 -13.63 -16.25
C LYS A 186 -6.04 -13.40 -17.76
N ARG A 187 -6.60 -12.32 -18.28
CA ARG A 187 -6.50 -11.96 -19.71
C ARG A 187 -5.11 -11.50 -20.12
N THR A 188 -4.42 -10.74 -19.27
CA THR A 188 -3.13 -10.12 -19.64
C THR A 188 -1.88 -10.82 -19.11
N TRP A 189 -1.98 -11.63 -18.05
CA TRP A 189 -0.79 -12.02 -17.28
C TRP A 189 -0.56 -13.53 -17.08
N GLY A 190 -1.51 -14.40 -17.42
CA GLY A 190 -1.33 -15.87 -17.45
C GLY A 190 -0.36 -16.44 -16.38
N GLU A 191 0.57 -17.32 -16.78
CA GLU A 191 1.61 -17.90 -15.91
C GLU A 191 2.84 -16.98 -15.68
N ASN A 192 2.94 -15.84 -16.38
CA ASN A 192 4.15 -14.99 -16.39
C ASN A 192 4.23 -13.96 -15.25
N LEU A 193 3.23 -13.91 -14.37
CA LEU A 193 3.13 -12.93 -13.29
C LEU A 193 4.30 -12.97 -12.29
N ILE A 194 5.01 -14.10 -12.21
CA ILE A 194 6.17 -14.34 -11.34
C ILE A 194 7.35 -13.39 -11.68
N GLY A 195 7.35 -12.78 -12.87
CA GLY A 195 8.42 -11.87 -13.33
C GLY A 195 8.45 -10.47 -12.69
N SER A 196 7.37 -10.02 -12.05
CA SER A 196 7.19 -8.64 -11.54
C SER A 196 7.72 -8.40 -10.12
N ALA A 197 8.25 -9.44 -9.47
CA ALA A 197 8.74 -9.41 -8.08
C ALA A 197 9.91 -8.45 -7.80
N GLY A 198 10.51 -7.83 -8.83
CA GLY A 198 11.67 -6.96 -8.68
C GLY A 198 11.44 -5.74 -7.78
N ILE A 199 10.28 -5.09 -7.87
CA ILE A 199 9.96 -3.92 -7.04
C ILE A 199 9.77 -4.36 -5.57
N GLY A 200 9.03 -5.45 -5.35
CA GLY A 200 8.81 -6.00 -4.01
C GLY A 200 10.11 -6.44 -3.32
N VAL A 201 11.05 -7.03 -4.06
CA VAL A 201 12.36 -7.44 -3.53
C VAL A 201 13.21 -6.22 -3.16
N VAL A 202 13.26 -5.19 -4.00
CA VAL A 202 14.04 -3.97 -3.73
C VAL A 202 13.48 -3.24 -2.51
N PHE A 203 12.17 -3.01 -2.46
CA PHE A 203 11.54 -2.35 -1.31
C PHE A 203 11.53 -3.23 -0.06
N GLY A 204 11.48 -4.56 -0.20
CA GLY A 204 11.66 -5.49 0.91
C GLY A 204 13.05 -5.39 1.54
N LEU A 205 14.10 -5.31 0.72
CA LEU A 205 15.47 -5.09 1.21
C LEU A 205 15.63 -3.70 1.85
N LEU A 206 15.14 -2.64 1.20
CA LEU A 206 15.15 -1.29 1.77
C LEU A 206 14.39 -1.23 3.10
N GLY A 207 13.22 -1.86 3.16
CA GLY A 207 12.42 -1.97 4.38
C GLY A 207 13.14 -2.75 5.48
N PHE A 208 13.81 -3.86 5.14
CA PHE A 208 14.61 -4.62 6.09
C PHE A 208 15.74 -3.78 6.70
N PHE A 209 16.53 -3.09 5.87
CA PHE A 209 17.59 -2.20 6.38
C PHE A 209 17.03 -1.02 7.17
N ALA A 210 15.95 -0.41 6.71
CA ALA A 210 15.28 0.66 7.45
C ALA A 210 14.81 0.18 8.82
N LEU A 211 14.31 -1.05 8.92
CA LEU A 211 13.85 -1.64 10.18
C LEU A 211 15.01 -1.95 11.14
N LEU A 212 16.14 -2.45 10.63
CA LEU A 212 17.37 -2.63 11.43
C LEU A 212 17.90 -1.29 11.97
N ILE A 213 17.96 -0.26 11.12
CA ILE A 213 18.37 1.09 11.53
C ILE A 213 17.39 1.65 12.56
N SER A 214 16.09 1.45 12.36
CA SER A 214 15.06 1.90 13.29
C SER A 214 15.18 1.22 14.65
N ALA A 215 15.41 -0.10 14.67
CA ALA A 215 15.63 -0.86 15.89
C ALA A 215 16.90 -0.37 16.62
N GLY A 216 17.99 -0.14 15.89
CA GLY A 216 19.23 0.41 16.45
C GLY A 216 19.05 1.81 17.03
N LEU A 217 18.32 2.69 16.34
CA LEU A 217 18.05 4.05 16.78
C LEU A 217 17.20 4.07 18.06
N VAL A 218 16.14 3.26 18.12
CA VAL A 218 15.28 3.15 19.30
C VAL A 218 16.04 2.51 20.47
N ALA A 219 16.79 1.42 20.23
CA ALA A 219 17.60 0.77 21.26
C ALA A 219 18.68 1.72 21.82
N GLY A 220 19.35 2.50 20.97
CA GLY A 220 20.31 3.52 21.39
C GLY A 220 19.66 4.61 22.24
N ALA A 221 18.48 5.09 21.83
CA ALA A 221 17.73 6.07 22.61
C ALA A 221 17.26 5.53 23.97
N MET A 222 16.89 4.25 24.04
CA MET A 222 16.55 3.58 25.30
C MET A 222 17.76 3.45 26.23
N ALA A 223 18.95 3.15 25.68
CA ALA A 223 20.18 3.06 26.46
C ALA A 223 20.57 4.40 27.12
N MET A 224 20.19 5.52 26.51
CA MET A 224 20.40 6.86 27.07
C MET A 224 19.45 7.19 28.24
N GLN A 225 18.44 6.34 28.52
CA GLN A 225 17.40 6.55 29.54
C GLN A 225 16.69 7.92 29.47
N SER A 226 16.73 8.58 28.31
CA SER A 226 16.14 9.90 28.11
C SER A 226 14.81 9.77 27.39
N ALA A 227 13.73 10.18 28.06
CA ALA A 227 12.39 10.19 27.46
C ALA A 227 12.34 11.06 26.19
N LEU A 228 13.07 12.18 26.17
CA LEU A 228 13.17 13.04 24.99
C LEU A 228 13.87 12.32 23.83
N ALA A 229 14.98 11.64 24.10
CA ALA A 229 15.71 10.89 23.07
C ALA A 229 14.87 9.76 22.47
N ILE A 230 14.09 9.05 23.30
CA ILE A 230 13.18 8.00 22.85
C ILE A 230 12.07 8.58 21.96
N VAL A 231 11.43 9.68 22.40
CA VAL A 231 10.37 10.33 21.62
C VAL A 231 10.91 10.81 20.26
N VAL A 232 12.09 11.43 20.23
CA VAL A 232 12.72 11.89 18.99
C VAL A 232 13.10 10.70 18.09
N ALA A 233 13.69 9.64 18.64
CA ALA A 233 14.04 8.44 17.88
C ALA A 233 12.81 7.78 17.25
N VAL A 234 11.73 7.63 18.01
CA VAL A 234 10.45 7.08 17.51
C VAL A 234 9.87 7.98 16.42
N ALA A 235 9.87 9.30 16.62
CA ALA A 235 9.38 10.24 15.61
C ALA A 235 10.17 10.13 14.29
N VAL A 236 11.50 10.06 14.37
CA VAL A 236 12.37 9.89 13.20
C VAL A 236 12.10 8.56 12.48
N VAL A 237 11.96 7.46 13.23
CA VAL A 237 11.58 6.15 12.67
C VAL A 237 10.25 6.21 11.96
N VAL A 238 9.23 6.77 12.61
CA VAL A 238 7.88 6.87 12.04
C VAL A 238 7.90 7.69 10.76
N VAL A 239 8.56 8.85 10.75
CA VAL A 239 8.65 9.71 9.55
C VAL A 239 9.42 8.99 8.43
N GLY A 240 10.56 8.38 8.74
CA GLY A 240 11.38 7.68 7.76
C GLY A 240 10.68 6.48 7.12
N LEU A 241 10.04 5.64 7.93
CA LEU A 241 9.26 4.50 7.43
C LEU A 241 8.02 4.95 6.66
N THR A 242 7.35 6.01 7.11
CA THR A 242 6.21 6.59 6.38
C THR A 242 6.67 7.08 5.01
N PHE A 243 7.76 7.84 4.93
CA PHE A 243 8.29 8.34 3.65
C PHE A 243 8.68 7.20 2.70
N LEU A 244 9.37 6.18 3.20
CA LEU A 244 9.71 4.99 2.41
C LEU A 244 8.45 4.28 1.88
N SER A 245 7.44 4.13 2.73
CA SER A 245 6.16 3.50 2.36
C SER A 245 5.39 4.33 1.31
N LEU A 246 5.44 5.66 1.39
CA LEU A 246 4.80 6.55 0.42
C LEU A 246 5.45 6.47 -0.95
N ILE A 247 6.79 6.41 -1.00
CA ILE A 247 7.51 6.20 -2.25
C ILE A 247 7.11 4.85 -2.86
N GLN A 248 7.12 3.79 -2.04
CA GLN A 248 6.72 2.46 -2.48
C GLN A 248 5.29 2.44 -3.02
N ALA A 249 4.33 3.02 -2.29
CA ALA A 249 2.92 3.06 -2.66
C ALA A 249 2.70 3.84 -3.96
N SER A 250 3.37 4.98 -4.13
CA SER A 250 3.28 5.80 -5.34
C SER A 250 3.80 5.06 -6.57
N LEU A 251 4.98 4.43 -6.45
CA LEU A 251 5.57 3.65 -7.54
C LEU A 251 4.70 2.44 -7.89
N HIS A 252 4.15 1.75 -6.88
CA HIS A 252 3.24 0.63 -7.09
C HIS A 252 1.94 1.07 -7.75
N GLY A 253 1.36 2.21 -7.34
CA GLY A 253 0.15 2.76 -7.92
C GLY A 253 0.33 3.17 -9.39
N ILE A 254 1.43 3.86 -9.70
CA ILE A 254 1.76 4.24 -11.09
C ILE A 254 1.98 2.99 -11.95
N TYR A 255 2.71 2.00 -11.43
CA TYR A 255 2.92 0.73 -12.13
C TYR A 255 1.58 0.03 -12.38
N ALA A 256 0.73 -0.11 -11.37
CA ALA A 256 -0.59 -0.72 -11.52
C ALA A 256 -1.48 0.01 -12.53
N ALA A 257 -1.46 1.36 -12.55
CA ALA A 257 -2.23 2.16 -13.50
C ALA A 257 -1.72 1.98 -14.95
N ALA A 258 -0.41 1.98 -15.16
CA ALA A 258 0.18 1.74 -16.48
C ALA A 258 -0.16 0.34 -17.01
N LEU A 259 -0.14 -0.66 -16.12
CA LEU A 259 -0.49 -2.04 -16.47
C LEU A 259 -1.99 -2.21 -16.75
N TYR A 260 -2.85 -1.58 -15.93
CA TYR A 260 -4.28 -1.55 -16.14
C TYR A 260 -4.63 -1.01 -17.54
N ARG A 261 -4.03 0.11 -17.92
CA ARG A 261 -4.29 0.75 -19.21
C ARG A 261 -3.89 -0.13 -20.39
N TYR A 262 -2.74 -0.80 -20.31
CA TYR A 262 -2.35 -1.77 -21.32
C TYR A 262 -3.35 -2.94 -21.42
N ALA A 263 -3.82 -3.43 -20.28
CA ALA A 263 -4.74 -4.56 -20.22
C ALA A 263 -6.15 -4.26 -20.73
N GLU A 264 -6.63 -3.04 -20.53
CA GLU A 264 -7.99 -2.64 -20.94
C GLU A 264 -8.02 -1.96 -22.32
N GLU A 265 -7.09 -1.05 -22.58
CA GLU A 265 -7.13 -0.17 -23.76
C GLU A 265 -6.17 -0.63 -24.87
N GLY A 266 -5.30 -1.62 -24.61
CA GLY A 266 -4.35 -2.15 -25.59
C GLY A 266 -3.23 -1.16 -25.99
N GLN A 267 -3.15 0.00 -25.34
CA GLN A 267 -2.23 1.09 -25.68
C GLN A 267 -1.30 1.46 -24.53
N VAL A 268 0.00 1.57 -24.83
CA VAL A 268 1.01 2.05 -23.89
C VAL A 268 0.97 3.58 -23.82
N GLY A 269 0.88 4.13 -22.60
CA GLY A 269 0.84 5.59 -22.40
C GLY A 269 2.15 6.29 -22.70
N GLY A 270 2.05 7.52 -23.18
CA GLY A 270 3.19 8.38 -23.46
C GLY A 270 4.14 8.44 -22.26
N GLY A 271 5.40 8.04 -22.48
CA GLY A 271 6.44 7.94 -21.45
C GLY A 271 6.92 6.53 -21.14
N PHE A 272 6.24 5.49 -21.64
CA PHE A 272 6.69 4.10 -21.57
C PHE A 272 7.02 3.57 -22.97
N ASP A 273 8.21 2.99 -23.12
CA ASP A 273 8.65 2.42 -24.38
C ASP A 273 7.81 1.16 -24.68
N GLN A 274 7.10 1.15 -25.80
CA GLN A 274 6.21 0.05 -26.20
C GLN A 274 6.96 -1.30 -26.24
N ALA A 275 8.26 -1.25 -26.59
CA ALA A 275 9.16 -2.39 -26.60
C ALA A 275 9.48 -2.97 -25.20
N LEU A 276 9.44 -2.14 -24.15
CA LEU A 276 9.72 -2.57 -22.76
C LEU A 276 8.58 -3.37 -22.15
N LEU A 277 7.35 -3.02 -22.53
CA LEU A 277 6.15 -3.72 -22.14
C LEU A 277 6.00 -4.99 -22.98
N GLU A 278 6.11 -4.92 -24.32
CA GLU A 278 6.04 -6.11 -25.20
C GLU A 278 7.06 -7.21 -24.85
N GLN A 279 8.26 -6.86 -24.38
CA GLN A 279 9.26 -7.84 -23.92
C GLN A 279 8.99 -8.41 -22.52
N ALA A 280 8.16 -7.78 -21.70
CA ALA A 280 7.62 -8.37 -20.47
C ALA A 280 6.45 -9.35 -20.77
N PHE A 281 5.87 -9.25 -21.97
CA PHE A 281 4.66 -9.97 -22.37
C PHE A 281 4.87 -11.11 -23.39
N LYS A 282 6.09 -11.34 -23.90
CA LYS A 282 6.35 -12.50 -24.76
C LYS A 282 6.54 -13.78 -23.94
N PRO A 283 5.81 -14.89 -24.25
CA PRO A 283 6.12 -16.19 -23.68
C PRO A 283 7.55 -16.55 -24.06
N LYS A 284 8.30 -17.04 -23.08
CA LYS A 284 9.62 -17.59 -23.32
C LYS A 284 9.43 -18.85 -24.18
N LYS A 285 9.97 -18.85 -25.40
CA LYS A 285 10.23 -20.12 -26.11
C LYS A 285 11.31 -20.88 -25.36
#